data_AF-A0A4Y2C9G9-F1
#
_entry.id   AF-A0A4Y2C9G9-F1
#
_cell.length_a   1.000
_cell.length_b   1.000
_cell.length_c   1.000
_cell.angle_alpha   90.00
_cell.angle_beta   90.00
_cell.angle_gamma   90.00
#
_symmetry.space_group_name_H-M   'P 1'
#
loop_
_entity.id
_entity.type
_entity.pdbx_description
1 polymer ?
#
loop_
_entity_poly.entity_id
_entity_poly.type
_entity_poly.pdbx_seq_one_letter_code
_entity_poly.pdbx_strand_id
1 'polypeptide(L)'
;MGSFVTGMHDIGRGKSVRTPQVVEDILQGVGDRPDISTGEVSRAVNVPHSIVWRVLRDEGLHPNHVQKVQAYISADYAPRVEFARWFLQQLTAQPDFIAHVLFTDESTFTREGISNTHNLHVFF
;
A
#
# COMPACT_ATOMS: atom_id res chain seq x y z
N MET A 1 51.04 -22.39 21.60
CA MET A 1 50.92 -21.06 20.98
C MET A 1 50.46 -21.24 19.53
N GLY A 2 49.15 -21.40 19.32
CA GLY A 2 48.56 -21.49 17.98
C GLY A 2 47.94 -20.14 17.64
N SER A 3 48.53 -19.42 16.69
CA SER A 3 48.01 -18.16 16.17
C SER A 3 47.08 -18.47 15.00
N PHE A 4 45.79 -18.18 15.17
CA PHE A 4 44.86 -18.11 14.05
C PHE A 4 44.98 -16.72 13.43
N VAL A 5 45.46 -16.66 12.18
CA VAL A 5 45.44 -15.43 11.40
C VAL A 5 44.07 -15.34 10.74
N THR A 6 43.21 -14.46 11.25
CA THR A 6 41.99 -14.08 10.56
C THR A 6 42.37 -13.24 9.35
N GLY A 7 42.40 -13.87 8.17
CA GLY A 7 42.45 -13.17 6.90
C GLY A 7 41.12 -12.44 6.70
N MET A 8 41.04 -11.22 7.22
CA MET A 8 39.93 -10.32 6.99
C MET A 8 40.02 -9.85 5.53
N HIS A 9 39.43 -10.63 4.62
CA HIS A 9 39.20 -10.18 3.27
C HIS A 9 38.19 -9.05 3.33
N ASP A 10 38.67 -7.84 3.03
CA ASP A 10 37.89 -6.67 2.72
C ASP A 10 37.06 -6.96 1.46
N ILE A 11 35.93 -7.65 1.65
CA ILE A 11 34.94 -7.86 0.59
C ILE A 11 33.96 -6.69 0.70
N GLY A 12 34.45 -5.52 0.29
CA GLY A 12 33.58 -4.43 -0.14
C GLY A 12 32.62 -4.98 -1.18
N ARG A 13 31.38 -5.26 -0.74
CA ARG A 13 30.30 -5.82 -1.56
C ARG A 13 30.11 -4.92 -2.77
N GLY A 14 30.52 -5.43 -3.94
CA GLY A 14 30.71 -4.66 -5.16
C GLY A 14 29.52 -3.73 -5.49
N LYS A 15 29.84 -2.46 -5.68
CA LYS A 15 28.97 -1.38 -6.20
C LYS A 15 28.52 -1.60 -7.66
N SER A 16 28.75 -2.79 -8.23
CA SER A 16 28.62 -3.05 -9.67
C SER A 16 27.18 -3.07 -10.19
N VAL A 17 26.17 -3.20 -9.33
CA VAL A 17 24.75 -3.20 -9.75
C VAL A 17 24.11 -1.81 -9.66
N ARG A 18 24.80 -0.82 -9.07
CA ARG A 18 24.35 0.59 -9.00
C ARG A 18 25.03 1.40 -10.10
N THR A 19 24.78 1.05 -11.36
CA THR A 19 25.00 2.05 -12.41
C THR A 19 23.93 3.13 -12.22
N PRO A 20 24.26 4.43 -12.40
CA PRO A 20 23.26 5.50 -12.36
C PRO A 20 22.06 5.20 -13.27
N GLN A 21 22.31 4.54 -14.39
CA GLN A 21 21.27 4.08 -15.31
C GLN A 21 20.26 3.13 -14.67
N VAL A 22 20.70 2.11 -13.91
CA VAL A 22 19.78 1.16 -13.26
C VAL A 22 18.92 1.85 -12.20
N VAL A 23 19.49 2.82 -11.49
CA VAL A 23 18.74 3.62 -10.51
C VAL A 23 17.67 4.43 -11.24
N GLU A 24 18.05 5.12 -12.32
CA GLU A 24 17.13 5.89 -13.14
C GLU A 24 16.00 5.03 -13.72
N ASP A 25 16.33 3.85 -14.27
CA ASP A 25 15.33 2.95 -14.86
C ASP A 25 14.32 2.44 -13.82
N ILE A 26 14.78 2.18 -12.58
CA ILE A 26 13.91 1.80 -11.46
C ILE A 26 13.00 2.97 -11.07
N LEU A 27 13.55 4.18 -10.93
CA LEU A 27 12.79 5.35 -10.50
C LEU A 27 11.81 5.81 -11.57
N GLN A 28 12.19 5.76 -12.84
CA GLN A 28 11.32 6.03 -13.97
C GLN A 28 10.15 5.04 -14.00
N GLY A 29 10.42 3.73 -13.85
CA GLY A 29 9.37 2.72 -13.85
C GLY A 29 8.35 2.90 -12.72
N VAL A 30 8.80 3.34 -11.55
CA VAL A 30 7.93 3.62 -10.39
C VAL A 30 7.24 4.98 -10.53
N GLY A 31 7.89 5.98 -11.14
CA GLY A 31 7.29 7.27 -11.44
C GLY A 31 6.18 7.18 -12.48
N ASP A 32 6.36 6.37 -13.52
CA ASP A 32 5.37 6.13 -14.58
C ASP A 32 4.19 5.30 -14.08
N ARG A 33 4.46 4.33 -13.20
CA ARG A 33 3.45 3.48 -12.56
C ARG A 33 3.72 3.32 -11.06
N PRO A 34 3.22 4.23 -10.22
CA PRO A 34 3.41 4.17 -8.78
C PRO A 34 2.84 2.91 -8.12
N ASP A 35 1.90 2.22 -8.77
CA ASP A 35 1.26 0.99 -8.29
C ASP A 35 1.98 -0.31 -8.71
N ILE A 36 3.09 -0.20 -9.44
CA ILE A 36 3.83 -1.34 -9.95
C ILE A 36 4.45 -2.16 -8.83
N SER A 37 4.37 -3.48 -8.91
CA SER A 37 5.05 -4.32 -7.93
C SER A 37 6.57 -4.26 -8.12
N THR A 38 7.32 -4.29 -7.02
CA THR A 38 8.80 -4.40 -7.06
C THR A 38 9.29 -5.61 -7.85
N GLY A 39 8.49 -6.68 -7.93
CA GLY A 39 8.77 -7.85 -8.77
C GLY A 39 8.61 -7.58 -10.27
N GLU A 40 7.63 -6.77 -10.67
CA GLU A 40 7.51 -6.31 -12.06
C GLU A 40 8.66 -5.40 -12.45
N VAL A 41 9.05 -4.43 -11.61
CA VAL A 41 10.21 -3.55 -11.85
C VAL A 41 11.49 -4.37 -11.99
N SER A 42 11.69 -5.35 -11.11
CA SER A 42 12.83 -6.27 -11.16
C SER A 42 12.93 -7.00 -12.50
N ARG A 43 11.80 -7.46 -13.06
CA ARG A 43 11.77 -8.13 -14.38
C ARG A 43 11.98 -7.16 -15.53
N ALA A 44 11.42 -5.95 -15.44
CA ALA A 44 11.53 -4.93 -16.48
C ALA A 44 12.98 -4.41 -16.63
N VAL A 45 13.64 -4.14 -15.50
CA VAL A 45 15.03 -3.62 -15.46
C VAL A 45 16.07 -4.75 -15.43
N ASN A 46 15.63 -6.00 -15.32
CA ASN A 46 16.48 -7.20 -15.23
C ASN A 46 17.52 -7.13 -14.09
N VAL A 47 17.05 -6.78 -12.89
CA VAL A 47 17.87 -6.73 -11.67
C VAL A 47 17.25 -7.54 -10.55
N PRO A 48 18.04 -8.04 -9.58
CA PRO A 48 17.48 -8.73 -8.42
C PRO A 48 16.51 -7.83 -7.65
N HIS A 49 15.39 -8.41 -7.20
CA HIS A 49 14.37 -7.74 -6.38
C HIS A 49 14.92 -6.98 -5.17
N SER A 50 15.97 -7.52 -4.53
CA SER A 50 16.65 -6.87 -3.40
C SER A 50 17.35 -5.54 -3.74
N ILE A 51 17.70 -5.33 -5.01
CA ILE A 51 18.29 -4.07 -5.50
C ILE A 51 17.20 -3.02 -5.66
N VAL A 52 16.06 -3.39 -6.25
CA VAL A 52 14.89 -2.51 -6.37
C VAL A 52 14.47 -1.97 -5.00
N TRP A 53 14.30 -2.85 -4.01
CA TRP A 53 13.96 -2.44 -2.64
C TRP A 53 15.00 -1.53 -1.99
N ARG A 54 16.28 -1.72 -2.30
CA ARG A 54 17.34 -0.89 -1.75
C ARG A 54 17.29 0.50 -2.38
N VAL A 55 17.17 0.58 -3.70
CA VAL A 55 17.05 1.85 -4.43
C VAL A 55 15.83 2.64 -3.94
N LEU A 56 14.66 2.01 -3.90
CA LEU A 56 13.44 2.67 -3.42
C LEU A 56 13.60 3.21 -1.99
N ARG A 57 14.20 2.43 -1.09
CA ARG A 57 14.45 2.86 0.29
C ARG A 57 15.46 4.01 0.37
N ASP A 58 16.53 3.95 -0.40
CA ASP A 58 17.57 4.98 -0.43
C ASP A 58 16.98 6.32 -0.93
N GLU A 59 16.03 6.27 -1.85
CA GLU A 59 15.30 7.43 -2.40
C GLU A 59 14.05 7.82 -1.57
N GLY A 60 13.80 7.15 -0.44
CA GLY A 60 12.68 7.45 0.46
C GLY A 60 11.29 7.01 -0.03
N LEU A 61 11.23 6.23 -1.12
CA LEU A 61 9.98 5.73 -1.68
C LEU A 61 9.47 4.52 -0.90
N HIS A 62 8.28 4.65 -0.33
CA HIS A 62 7.65 3.62 0.48
C HIS A 62 6.31 3.15 -0.11
N PRO A 63 6.05 1.84 -0.12
CA PRO A 63 4.75 1.34 -0.57
C PRO A 63 3.70 1.65 0.49
N ASN A 64 2.67 2.38 0.08
CA ASN A 64 1.51 2.70 0.90
C ASN A 64 0.33 1.87 0.40
N HIS A 65 -0.38 1.20 1.32
CA HIS A 65 -1.56 0.43 0.94
C HIS A 65 -2.71 1.35 0.50
N VAL A 66 -3.33 1.00 -0.62
CA VAL A 66 -4.51 1.73 -1.10
C VAL A 66 -5.71 1.30 -0.29
N GLN A 67 -6.29 2.25 0.45
CA GLN A 67 -7.54 2.04 1.16
C GLN A 67 -8.71 2.45 0.28
N LYS A 68 -9.61 1.50 -0.01
CA LYS A 68 -10.89 1.83 -0.63
C LYS A 68 -11.77 2.54 0.39
N VAL A 69 -11.97 3.83 0.21
CA VAL A 69 -12.89 4.65 1.00
C VAL A 69 -14.17 4.90 0.22
N GLN A 70 -15.27 5.16 0.91
CA GLN A 70 -16.51 5.56 0.26
C GLN A 70 -16.32 6.94 -0.40
N ALA A 71 -16.66 7.05 -1.68
CA ALA A 71 -16.54 8.29 -2.44
C ALA A 71 -17.71 9.24 -2.11
N TYR A 72 -17.62 9.92 -0.96
CA TYR A 72 -18.62 10.92 -0.57
C TYR A 72 -18.48 12.18 -1.43
N ILE A 73 -19.61 12.70 -1.89
CA ILE A 73 -19.68 14.03 -2.51
C ILE A 73 -20.12 15.06 -1.45
N SER A 74 -19.84 16.35 -1.70
CA SER A 74 -20.20 17.42 -0.77
C SER A 74 -21.68 17.45 -0.40
N ALA A 75 -22.56 17.03 -1.32
CA ALA A 75 -24.00 16.96 -1.11
C ALA A 75 -24.40 15.89 -0.06
N ASP A 76 -23.58 14.84 0.14
CA ASP A 76 -23.88 13.77 1.10
C ASP A 76 -23.65 14.23 2.55
N TYR A 77 -22.88 15.28 2.77
CA TYR A 77 -22.48 15.68 4.11
C TYR A 77 -23.67 16.10 4.97
N ALA A 78 -24.52 17.00 4.47
CA ALA A 78 -25.66 17.51 5.24
C ALA A 78 -26.67 16.40 5.60
N PRO A 79 -27.15 15.54 4.67
CA PRO A 79 -28.03 14.43 5.00
C PRO A 79 -27.44 13.46 6.02
N ARG A 80 -26.13 13.17 5.95
CA ARG A 80 -25.46 12.27 6.90
C ARG A 80 -25.41 12.85 8.30
N VAL A 81 -25.14 14.16 8.43
CA VAL A 81 -25.14 14.84 9.73
C VAL A 81 -26.55 14.87 10.32
N GLU A 82 -27.57 15.17 9.50
CA GLU A 82 -28.97 15.13 9.94
C GLU A 82 -29.38 13.73 10.40
N PHE A 83 -29.03 12.69 9.64
CA PHE A 83 -29.27 11.30 10.04
C PHE A 83 -28.58 10.97 11.37
N ALA A 84 -27.30 11.33 11.54
CA ALA A 84 -26.56 11.06 12.77
C ALA A 84 -27.19 11.77 13.98
N ARG A 85 -27.61 13.03 13.83
CA ARG A 85 -28.33 13.76 14.89
C ARG A 85 -29.65 13.11 15.24
N TRP A 86 -30.45 12.76 14.24
CA TRP A 86 -31.72 12.07 14.43
C TRP A 86 -31.51 10.74 15.15
N PHE A 87 -30.51 9.96 14.74
CA PHE A 87 -30.19 8.67 15.36
C PHE A 87 -29.82 8.83 16.84
N LEU A 88 -28.98 9.82 17.18
CA LEU A 88 -28.63 10.14 18.57
C LEU A 88 -29.84 10.55 19.42
N GLN A 89 -30.80 11.28 18.83
CA GLN A 89 -32.06 11.61 19.51
C GLN A 89 -32.89 10.37 19.80
N GLN A 90 -32.96 9.40 18.88
CA GLN A 90 -33.64 8.12 19.14
C GLN A 90 -32.99 7.36 20.29
N LEU A 91 -31.65 7.32 20.36
CA LEU A 91 -30.94 6.69 21.49
C LEU A 91 -31.25 7.35 22.84
N THR A 92 -31.47 8.65 22.84
CA THR A 92 -31.81 9.41 24.07
C THR A 92 -33.25 9.14 24.49
N ALA A 93 -34.18 9.09 23.53
CA ALA A 93 -35.59 8.84 23.80
C ALA A 93 -35.87 7.40 24.21
N GLN A 94 -35.15 6.44 23.60
CA GLN A 94 -35.32 5.02 23.82
C GLN A 94 -33.93 4.36 23.91
N PRO A 95 -33.42 4.05 25.11
CA PRO A 95 -32.09 3.46 25.30
C PRO A 95 -31.88 2.10 24.59
N ASP A 96 -32.95 1.35 24.35
CA ASP A 96 -32.95 0.06 23.65
C ASP A 96 -33.24 0.16 22.14
N PHE A 97 -33.27 1.38 21.58
CA PHE A 97 -33.56 1.61 20.16
C PHE A 97 -32.67 0.79 19.22
N ILE A 98 -31.36 0.70 19.49
CA ILE A 98 -30.41 -0.06 18.63
C ILE A 98 -30.80 -1.52 18.52
N ALA A 99 -31.31 -2.12 19.60
CA ALA A 99 -31.70 -3.53 19.60
C ALA A 99 -32.87 -3.83 18.64
N HIS A 100 -33.61 -2.80 18.24
CA HIS A 100 -34.74 -2.88 17.31
C HIS A 100 -34.37 -2.48 15.87
N VAL A 101 -33.13 -2.07 15.61
CA VAL A 101 -32.66 -1.69 14.27
C VAL A 101 -32.02 -2.89 13.59
N LEU A 102 -32.59 -3.30 12.45
CA LEU A 102 -31.99 -4.31 11.57
C LEU A 102 -31.40 -3.63 10.34
N PHE A 103 -30.09 -3.71 10.18
CA PHE A 103 -29.42 -3.29 8.94
C PHE A 103 -29.40 -4.46 7.95
N THR A 104 -29.93 -4.23 6.76
CA THR A 104 -29.86 -5.17 5.65
C THR A 104 -29.11 -4.53 4.51
N ASP A 105 -28.21 -5.28 3.88
CA ASP A 105 -27.49 -4.87 2.68
C ASP A 105 -27.64 -5.95 1.60
N GLU A 106 -27.56 -5.52 0.34
CA GLU A 106 -27.56 -6.42 -0.81
C GLU A 106 -26.13 -6.59 -1.30
N SER A 107 -25.56 -7.78 -1.09
CA SER A 107 -24.23 -8.11 -1.62
C SER A 107 -24.33 -8.70 -3.02
N THR A 108 -23.76 -8.02 -4.01
CA THR A 108 -23.64 -8.53 -5.38
C THR A 108 -22.35 -9.33 -5.55
N PHE A 109 -22.45 -10.59 -5.96
CA PHE A 109 -21.30 -11.42 -6.34
C PHE A 109 -21.24 -11.52 -7.86
N THR A 110 -20.14 -11.08 -8.46
CA THR A 110 -19.94 -11.10 -9.92
C THR A 110 -18.81 -12.07 -10.30
N ARG A 111 -18.78 -12.52 -11.57
CA ARG A 111 -17.81 -13.53 -12.05
C ARG A 111 -16.41 -12.95 -12.31
N GLU A 112 -16.26 -11.63 -12.27
CA GLU A 112 -15.03 -10.91 -12.62
C GLU A 112 -13.95 -10.97 -11.50
N GLY A 113 -14.22 -11.67 -10.41
CA GLY A 113 -13.24 -12.00 -9.37
C GLY A 113 -13.12 -10.93 -8.28
N ILE A 114 -12.63 -11.38 -7.12
CA ILE A 114 -12.35 -10.52 -5.97
C ILE A 114 -11.01 -9.82 -6.24
N SER A 115 -11.03 -8.50 -6.41
CA SER A 115 -9.78 -7.74 -6.43
C SER A 115 -9.13 -7.81 -5.05
N ASN A 116 -7.93 -8.39 -4.98
CA ASN A 116 -7.17 -8.50 -3.74
C ASN A 116 -6.52 -7.15 -3.41
N THR A 117 -7.28 -6.29 -2.74
CA THR A 117 -6.84 -4.95 -2.30
C THR A 117 -5.64 -4.99 -1.36
N HIS A 118 -5.34 -6.12 -0.70
CA HIS A 118 -4.17 -6.24 0.17
C HIS A 118 -2.83 -6.13 -0.57
N ASN A 119 -2.80 -6.50 -1.85
CA ASN A 119 -1.60 -6.39 -2.68
C ASN A 119 -1.50 -5.04 -3.39
N LEU A 120 -2.55 -4.22 -3.34
CA LEU A 120 -2.57 -2.91 -3.95
C LEU A 120 -1.81 -1.92 -3.06
N HIS A 121 -0.68 -1.45 -3.57
CA HIS A 121 0.16 -0.45 -2.94
C HIS A 121 0.55 0.60 -3.96
N VAL A 122 0.89 1.79 -3.48
CA VAL A 122 1.38 2.90 -4.29
C VAL A 122 2.65 3.45 -3.64
N PHE A 123 3.71 3.61 -4.41
CA PHE A 123 4.93 4.29 -3.99
C PHE A 123 4.75 5.81 -4.06
N PHE A 124 5.07 6.49 -2.96
CA PHE A 124 5.14 7.95 -2.86
C PHE A 124 6.49 8.34 -2.26
#